data_AF-A0A165HSU6-F1
#
_entry.id   AF-A0A165HSU6-F1
#
_cell.length_a   1.000
_cell.length_b   1.000
_cell.length_c   1.000
_cell.angle_alpha   90.00
_cell.angle_beta   90.00
_cell.angle_gamma   90.00
#
_symmetry.space_group_name_H-M   'P 1'
#
loop_
_entity.id
_entity.type
_entity.pdbx_description
1 polymer ?
#
loop_
_entity_poly.entity_id
_entity_poly.type
_entity_poly.pdbx_seq_one_letter_code
_entity_poly.pdbx_strand_id
1 'polypeptide(L)'
;MASPQGYVDHHVLLILQDGRAIVGVMAGYDQKANVVLSDSKERVLYLVKGDQIVLIGELDEALDQSADLSTIRAESILPVHY
;
A
#
# COMPACT_ATOMS: atom_id res chain seq x y z
N MET A 1 12.33 -12.12 10.27
CA MET A 1 11.94 -10.96 9.45
C MET A 1 10.59 -11.30 8.85
N ALA A 2 9.59 -10.43 8.98
CA ALA A 2 8.31 -10.64 8.32
C ALA A 2 8.51 -10.55 6.80
N SER A 3 7.97 -11.51 6.05
CA SER A 3 8.06 -11.54 4.59
C SER A 3 6.79 -10.96 3.97
N PRO A 4 6.87 -10.13 2.92
CA PRO A 4 5.70 -9.66 2.17
C PRO A 4 4.98 -10.77 1.38
N GLN A 5 5.53 -12.00 1.35
CA GLN A 5 4.99 -13.14 0.59
C GLN A 5 3.48 -13.37 0.81
N GLY A 6 3.00 -13.17 2.03
CA GLY A 6 1.59 -13.40 2.37
C GLY A 6 0.62 -12.40 1.77
N TYR A 7 1.11 -11.31 1.17
CA TYR A 7 0.28 -10.27 0.58
C TYR A 7 0.15 -10.36 -0.95
N VAL A 8 0.88 -11.28 -1.59
CA VAL A 8 0.80 -11.46 -3.05
C VAL A 8 -0.60 -11.89 -3.44
N ASP A 9 -1.15 -11.27 -4.49
CA ASP A 9 -2.52 -11.42 -4.99
C ASP A 9 -3.62 -10.88 -4.05
N HIS A 10 -3.25 -10.23 -2.94
CA HIS A 10 -4.20 -9.55 -2.05
C HIS A 10 -4.27 -8.04 -2.33
N HIS A 11 -5.44 -7.46 -2.03
CA HIS A 11 -5.62 -6.01 -1.96
C HIS A 11 -4.85 -5.45 -0.76
N VAL A 12 -3.97 -4.48 -1.01
CA VAL A 12 -3.11 -3.88 0.02
C VAL A 12 -3.18 -2.36 0.02
N LEU A 13 -3.00 -1.78 1.20
CA LEU A 13 -2.66 -0.39 1.41
C LEU A 13 -1.15 -0.27 1.63
N LEU A 14 -0.52 0.57 0.83
CA LEU A 14 0.89 0.93 0.92
C LEU A 14 1.05 2.37 1.39
N ILE A 15 1.84 2.56 2.46
CA ILE A 15 2.21 3.88 2.96
C ILE A 15 3.67 4.16 2.64
N LEU A 16 3.90 5.27 1.93
CA LEU A 16 5.23 5.73 1.53
C LEU A 16 5.83 6.69 2.56
N GLN A 17 7.15 6.83 2.54
CA GLN A 17 7.90 7.71 3.44
C GLN A 17 7.52 9.18 3.37
N ASP A 18 7.03 9.64 2.23
CA ASP A 18 6.57 11.01 2.02
C ASP A 18 5.10 11.23 2.44
N GLY A 19 4.48 10.24 3.09
CA GLY A 19 3.10 10.30 3.57
C GLY A 19 2.04 9.95 2.52
N ARG A 20 2.43 9.60 1.29
CA ARG A 20 1.48 9.13 0.28
C ARG A 20 0.94 7.74 0.60
N ALA A 21 -0.33 7.53 0.28
CA ALA A 21 -1.02 6.25 0.41
C ALA A 21 -1.44 5.73 -0.97
N ILE A 22 -1.13 4.47 -1.28
CA ILE A 22 -1.50 3.81 -2.53
C ILE A 22 -2.26 2.53 -2.22
N VAL A 23 -3.39 2.31 -2.89
CA VAL A 23 -4.17 1.06 -2.82
C VAL A 23 -4.07 0.36 -4.17
N GLY A 24 -3.84 -0.96 -4.15
CA GLY A 24 -3.79 -1.82 -5.33
C GLY A 24 -3.63 -3.30 -4.94
N VAL A 25 -3.51 -4.17 -5.93
CA VAL A 25 -3.23 -5.61 -5.73
C VAL A 25 -1.73 -5.84 -5.79
N MET A 26 -1.15 -6.53 -4.81
CA MET A 26 0.28 -6.83 -4.84
C MET A 26 0.57 -7.95 -5.85
N ALA A 27 1.19 -7.59 -6.97
CA ALA A 27 1.58 -8.54 -8.01
C ALA A 27 2.88 -9.29 -7.69
N GLY A 28 3.74 -8.71 -6.83
CA GLY A 28 4.99 -9.33 -6.43
C GLY A 28 5.96 -8.39 -5.72
N TYR A 29 7.07 -8.96 -5.25
CA TYR A 29 8.13 -8.25 -4.54
C TYR A 29 9.50 -8.87 -4.80
N ASP A 30 10.57 -8.16 -4.43
CA ASP A 30 11.95 -8.68 -4.50
C ASP A 30 12.65 -8.73 -3.13
N GLN A 31 13.90 -9.20 -3.09
CA GLN A 31 14.69 -9.32 -1.86
C GLN A 31 15.01 -7.98 -1.18
N LYS A 32 14.82 -6.84 -1.88
CA LYS A 32 15.00 -5.49 -1.34
C LYS A 32 13.68 -4.86 -0.90
N ALA A 33 12.60 -5.65 -0.86
CA ALA A 33 11.24 -5.21 -0.58
C ALA A 33 10.72 -4.16 -1.58
N ASN A 34 11.25 -4.11 -2.81
CA ASN A 34 10.57 -3.38 -3.87
C ASN A 34 9.25 -4.10 -4.17
N VAL A 35 8.16 -3.35 -4.38
CA VAL A 35 6.82 -3.91 -4.59
C VAL A 35 6.26 -3.46 -5.93
N VAL A 36 5.61 -4.39 -6.63
CA VAL A 36 4.83 -4.13 -7.83
C VAL A 36 3.35 -4.19 -7.48
N LEU A 37 2.62 -3.13 -7.78
CA LEU A 37 1.17 -3.07 -7.63
C LEU A 37 0.47 -3.05 -8.99
N SER A 38 -0.58 -3.86 -9.14
CA SER A 38 -1.55 -3.79 -10.23
C SER A 38 -2.87 -3.17 -9.74
N ASP A 39 -3.73 -2.78 -10.69
CA ASP A 39 -5.08 -2.24 -10.43
C ASP A 39 -5.13 -1.13 -9.37
N SER A 40 -4.12 -0.26 -9.38
CA SER A 40 -4.04 0.85 -8.45
C SER A 40 -5.06 1.95 -8.77
N LYS A 41 -5.39 2.80 -7.79
CA LYS A 41 -6.45 3.83 -7.90
C LYS A 41 -6.22 4.94 -8.96
N GLU A 42 -5.09 4.95 -9.64
CA GLU A 42 -4.96 5.47 -11.01
C GLU A 42 -4.59 4.24 -11.86
N ARG A 43 -5.43 3.83 -12.82
CA ARG A 43 -5.37 2.53 -13.52
C ARG A 43 -4.08 2.32 -14.35
N VAL A 44 -2.94 2.13 -13.67
CA VAL A 44 -1.59 1.88 -14.19
C VAL A 44 -0.81 0.98 -13.21
N LEU A 45 0.30 0.39 -13.67
CA LEU A 45 1.24 -0.33 -12.80
C LEU A 45 2.13 0.66 -12.02
N TYR A 46 2.30 0.45 -10.73
CA TYR A 46 3.25 1.20 -9.89
C TYR A 46 4.41 0.31 -9.47
N LEU A 47 5.63 0.82 -9.63
CA LEU A 47 6.84 0.25 -9.06
C LEU A 47 7.32 1.16 -7.93
N VAL A 48 7.35 0.61 -6.71
CA VAL A 48 7.79 1.35 -5.52
C VAL A 48 9.11 0.78 -5.03
N LYS A 49 10.06 1.67 -4.76
CA LYS A 49 11.36 1.29 -4.18
C LYS A 49 11.19 0.96 -2.70
N GLY A 50 11.77 -0.16 -2.26
CA GLY A 50 11.53 -0.72 -0.92
C GLY A 50 11.98 0.18 0.22
N ASP A 51 13.00 1.01 0.03
CA ASP A 51 13.42 1.99 1.02
C ASP A 51 12.42 3.14 1.21
N GLN A 52 11.46 3.31 0.31
CA GLN A 52 10.38 4.29 0.43
C GLN A 52 9.14 3.73 1.12
N ILE A 53 9.11 2.43 1.44
CA ILE A 53 7.93 1.78 2.04
C ILE A 53 8.03 1.82 3.57
N VAL A 54 6.99 2.32 4.22
CA VAL A 54 6.89 2.37 5.69
C VAL A 54 6.08 1.19 6.23
N LEU A 55 4.94 0.90 5.60
CA LEU A 55 4.03 -0.16 6.03
C LEU A 55 3.27 -0.73 4.82
N ILE A 56 2.99 -2.03 4.88
CA ILE A 56 2.09 -2.76 4.00
C ILE A 56 1.02 -3.39 4.88
N GLY A 57 -0.25 -3.10 4.59
CA GLY A 57 -1.40 -3.69 5.26
C GLY A 57 -2.35 -4.33 4.27
N GLU A 58 -2.72 -5.59 4.51
CA GLU A 58 -3.80 -6.25 3.78
C GLU A 58 -5.14 -5.56 4.07
N LEU A 59 -5.97 -5.42 3.05
CA LEU A 59 -7.31 -4.85 3.15
C LEU A 59 -8.37 -5.96 3.06
N ASP A 60 -9.34 -5.90 3.96
CA ASP A 60 -10.58 -6.67 3.83
C ASP A 60 -11.50 -5.95 2.83
N GLU A 61 -11.72 -6.56 1.66
CA GLU A 61 -12.49 -5.96 0.57
C GLU A 61 -13.95 -5.68 0.94
N ALA A 62 -14.57 -6.54 1.75
CA ALA A 62 -15.96 -6.37 2.14
C ALA A 62 -16.12 -5.19 3.09
N LEU A 63 -15.18 -5.04 4.04
CA LEU A 63 -15.15 -3.90 4.94
C LEU A 63 -14.82 -2.61 4.19
N ASP A 64 -13.81 -2.61 3.32
CA ASP A 64 -13.40 -1.43 2.54
C ASP A 64 -14.53 -0.91 1.65
N GLN A 65 -15.30 -1.78 0.99
CA GLN A 65 -16.45 -1.38 0.17
C GLN A 65 -17.63 -0.85 0.98
N SER A 66 -17.79 -1.31 2.23
CA SER A 66 -18.90 -0.89 3.10
C SER A 66 -18.65 0.47 3.78
N ALA A 67 -17.40 0.91 3.83
CA ALA A 67 -17.01 2.15 4.50
C ALA A 67 -17.09 3.35 3.54
N ASP A 68 -17.86 4.39 3.92
CA ASP A 68 -17.84 5.66 3.20
C ASP A 68 -16.63 6.51 3.59
N LEU A 69 -15.50 6.25 2.94
CA LEU A 69 -14.23 6.95 3.16
C LEU A 69 -14.31 8.46 2.87
N SER A 70 -15.32 8.94 2.13
CA SER A 70 -15.48 10.37 1.82
C SER A 70 -15.88 11.20 3.05
N THR A 71 -16.42 10.54 4.08
CA THR A 71 -16.90 11.17 5.32
C THR A 71 -15.83 11.21 6.41
N ILE A 72 -14.76 10.44 6.25
CA ILE A 72 -13.69 10.30 7.25
C ILE A 72 -12.69 11.45 7.10
N ARG A 73 -12.33 12.08 8.22
CA ARG A 73 -11.29 13.11 8.28
C ARG A 73 -10.16 12.65 9.19
N ALA A 74 -8.94 12.78 8.69
CA ALA A 74 -7.72 12.50 9.45
C ALA A 74 -6.66 13.57 9.14
N GLU A 75 -5.71 13.74 10.04
CA GLU A 75 -4.51 14.54 9.77
C GLU A 75 -3.64 13.85 8.71
N SER A 76 -2.82 14.64 8.02
CA SER A 76 -1.88 14.10 7.04
C SER A 76 -0.83 13.23 7.73
N ILE A 77 -0.46 12.12 7.08
CA ILE A 77 0.62 11.26 7.57
C ILE A 77 1.93 12.04 7.48
N LEU A 78 2.62 12.17 8.60
CA LEU A 78 3.90 12.87 8.66
C LEU A 78 4.97 12.07 7.89
N PRO A 79 5.86 12.76 7.16
CA PRO A 79 6.98 12.10 6.51
C PRO A 79 7.94 11.51 7.54
N VAL A 80 8.59 10.42 7.17
CA VAL A 80 9.61 9.79 8.01
C VAL A 80 10.92 10.56 7.85
N HIS A 81 11.41 11.13 8.96
CA HIS A 81 12.73 11.74 9.04
C HIS A 81 13.70 10.78 9.74
N TYR A 82 14.86 10.57 9.14
CA TYR A 82 15.96 9.78 9.70
C TYR A 82 16.90 10.63 10.55
#